data_AF-A0A2G8JAY6-F1
#
_entry.id   AF-A0A2G8JAY6-F1
#
_cell.length_a   1.000
_cell.length_b   1.000
_cell.length_c   1.000
_cell.angle_alpha   90.00
_cell.angle_beta   90.00
_cell.angle_gamma   90.00
#
_symmetry.space_group_name_H-M   'P 1'
#
loop_
_entity.id
_entity.type
_entity.pdbx_description
1 polymer ?
#
loop_
_entity_poly.entity_id
_entity_poly.type
_entity_poly.pdbx_seq_one_letter_code
_entity_poly.pdbx_strand_id
1 'polypeptide(L)'
;NASTHHMGHNILPSMQRRFLVNQQTSCLGLQKKLKHMLLEVPFLRKRMVNTTTLPQFFDPEGKMIAKHRKMHLFDIDIPGKIKFKESEVLHPGSKFTTFETPFCKVGIGICYDMRFAELAQIYKNLGCKLIVYPGAFNMTTGEAHWEAIQRGRAIDNQLYVATVSPARDVDATYIAWGHSTIVSPW
;
A
#
# COMPACT_ATOMS: atom_id res chain seq x y z
N ASN A 1 -3.41 -36.76 -35.89
CA ASN A 1 -4.65 -36.54 -35.12
C ASN A 1 -4.76 -37.54 -33.98
N ALA A 2 -4.27 -37.19 -32.80
CA ALA A 2 -4.58 -37.88 -31.56
C ALA A 2 -4.49 -36.85 -30.43
N SER A 3 -5.65 -36.37 -29.99
CA SER A 3 -5.86 -35.43 -28.90
C SER A 3 -5.92 -36.20 -27.57
N THR A 4 -4.97 -35.96 -26.67
CA THR A 4 -5.02 -36.40 -25.28
C THR A 4 -5.72 -35.35 -24.43
N HIS A 5 -6.92 -35.67 -23.95
CA HIS A 5 -7.62 -34.93 -22.91
C HIS A 5 -6.95 -35.23 -21.55
N HIS A 6 -6.30 -34.23 -20.94
CA HIS A 6 -6.03 -34.23 -19.51
C HIS A 6 -7.07 -33.36 -18.79
N MET A 7 -7.88 -34.02 -17.95
CA MET A 7 -8.74 -33.37 -16.97
C MET A 7 -7.89 -32.72 -15.87
N GLY A 8 -7.84 -31.39 -15.86
CA GLY A 8 -7.31 -30.60 -14.75
C GLY A 8 -8.40 -30.31 -13.72
N HIS A 9 -8.25 -30.87 -12.52
CA HIS A 9 -9.12 -30.62 -11.37
C HIS A 9 -9.13 -29.13 -10.98
N ASN A 10 -10.29 -28.48 -11.11
CA ASN A 10 -10.60 -27.16 -10.58
C ASN A 10 -10.86 -27.24 -9.07
N ILE A 11 -9.81 -27.20 -8.24
CA ILE A 11 -9.94 -27.07 -6.78
C ILE A 11 -8.91 -26.04 -6.29
N LEU A 12 -9.21 -24.74 -6.36
CA LEU A 12 -8.34 -23.69 -5.77
C LEU A 12 -9.01 -22.30 -5.50
N PRO A 13 -10.12 -21.87 -6.13
CA PRO A 13 -10.65 -20.52 -5.89
C PRO A 13 -11.39 -20.29 -4.54
N SER A 14 -11.83 -21.35 -3.87
CA SER A 14 -12.62 -21.26 -2.62
C SER A 14 -11.74 -21.28 -1.36
N MET A 15 -10.60 -21.99 -1.41
CA MET A 15 -9.67 -22.13 -0.28
C MET A 15 -8.88 -20.83 -0.06
N GLN A 16 -8.41 -20.18 -1.13
CA GLN A 16 -7.79 -18.83 -1.07
C GLN A 16 -8.77 -17.76 -0.55
N ARG A 17 -10.07 -17.88 -0.85
CA ARG A 17 -11.12 -16.99 -0.32
C ARG A 17 -11.31 -17.14 1.19
N ARG A 18 -11.33 -18.38 1.70
CA ARG A 18 -11.38 -18.62 3.16
C ARG A 18 -10.13 -18.11 3.86
N PHE A 19 -8.95 -18.27 3.26
CA PHE A 19 -7.70 -17.85 3.85
C PHE A 19 -7.60 -16.32 4.04
N LEU A 20 -7.92 -15.53 3.00
CA LEU A 20 -7.90 -14.06 3.07
C LEU A 20 -8.98 -13.48 4.01
N VAL A 21 -10.21 -14.04 3.98
CA VAL A 21 -11.27 -13.62 4.90
C VAL A 21 -10.89 -13.96 6.34
N ASN A 22 -10.34 -15.16 6.59
CA ASN A 22 -9.87 -15.57 7.91
C ASN A 22 -8.69 -14.73 8.41
N GLN A 23 -7.76 -14.31 7.53
CA GLN A 23 -6.70 -13.38 7.90
C GLN A 23 -7.29 -12.01 8.31
N GLN A 24 -8.27 -11.50 7.57
CA GLN A 24 -8.91 -10.21 7.86
C GLN A 24 -9.69 -10.23 9.19
N THR A 25 -10.51 -11.24 9.45
CA THR A 25 -11.17 -11.42 10.76
C THR A 25 -10.16 -11.69 11.88
N SER A 26 -9.06 -12.39 11.60
CA SER A 26 -8.02 -12.61 12.61
C SER A 26 -7.29 -11.31 12.97
N CYS A 27 -6.96 -10.46 11.98
CA CYS A 27 -6.27 -9.19 12.20
C CYS A 27 -7.15 -8.20 12.97
N LEU A 28 -8.43 -8.05 12.62
CA LEU A 28 -9.40 -7.25 13.39
C LEU A 28 -9.63 -7.82 14.80
N GLY A 29 -9.63 -9.15 14.95
CA GLY A 29 -9.72 -9.82 16.25
C GLY A 29 -8.50 -9.60 17.14
N LEU A 30 -7.29 -9.64 16.56
CA LEU A 30 -6.03 -9.30 17.22
C LEU A 30 -5.96 -7.80 17.55
N GLN A 31 -6.46 -6.94 16.65
CA GLN A 31 -6.53 -5.50 16.84
C GLN A 31 -7.34 -5.15 18.09
N LYS A 32 -8.55 -5.69 18.23
CA LYS A 32 -9.42 -5.46 19.39
C LYS A 32 -8.78 -5.94 20.71
N LYS A 33 -7.97 -7.01 20.66
CA LYS A 33 -7.24 -7.50 21.84
C LYS A 33 -6.04 -6.61 22.20
N LEU A 34 -5.35 -6.06 21.21
CA LEU A 34 -4.14 -5.25 21.41
C LEU A 34 -4.41 -3.75 21.54
N LYS A 35 -5.64 -3.29 21.25
CA LYS A 35 -6.03 -1.87 21.22
C LYS A 35 -5.12 -1.00 20.34
N HIS A 36 -4.61 -1.58 19.25
CA HIS A 36 -3.77 -0.87 18.28
C HIS A 36 -4.58 -0.44 17.06
N MET A 37 -4.08 0.55 16.33
CA MET A 37 -4.63 0.93 15.03
C MET A 37 -4.17 -0.04 13.95
N LEU A 38 -5.08 -0.47 13.08
CA LEU A 38 -4.78 -1.40 11.99
C LEU A 38 -4.83 -0.69 10.64
N LEU A 39 -3.82 -0.91 9.82
CA LEU A 39 -3.80 -0.59 8.40
C LEU A 39 -4.03 -1.88 7.61
N GLU A 40 -5.14 -1.94 6.89
CA GLU A 40 -5.41 -3.04 5.96
C GLU A 40 -5.15 -2.62 4.52
N VAL A 41 -4.30 -3.36 3.80
CA VAL A 41 -4.04 -3.18 2.37
C VAL A 41 -4.47 -4.45 1.62
N PRO A 42 -5.74 -4.58 1.20
CA PRO A 42 -6.23 -5.81 0.58
C PRO A 42 -5.70 -6.00 -0.85
N PHE A 43 -4.85 -6.99 -1.11
CA PHE A 43 -4.35 -7.30 -2.46
C PHE A 43 -5.47 -7.77 -3.41
N LEU A 44 -5.39 -7.37 -4.68
CA LEU A 44 -6.43 -7.40 -5.73
C LEU A 44 -7.37 -8.63 -5.73
N ARG A 45 -8.70 -8.39 -5.73
CA ARG A 45 -9.71 -9.39 -6.11
C ARG A 45 -9.98 -9.33 -7.61
N LYS A 46 -9.76 -10.45 -8.32
CA LYS A 46 -9.87 -10.58 -9.79
C LYS A 46 -11.30 -10.57 -10.39
N ARG A 47 -12.30 -9.99 -9.72
CA ARG A 47 -13.65 -9.85 -10.29
C ARG A 47 -14.31 -8.56 -9.80
N MET A 48 -14.50 -7.65 -10.76
CA MET A 48 -15.18 -6.35 -10.76
C MET A 48 -14.21 -5.21 -11.10
N VAL A 49 -14.20 -4.82 -12.38
CA VAL A 49 -13.82 -3.48 -12.80
C VAL A 49 -14.40 -2.46 -11.81
N ASN A 50 -13.56 -1.56 -11.30
CA ASN A 50 -13.80 -0.57 -10.22
C ASN A 50 -13.56 -0.97 -8.75
N THR A 51 -13.04 -2.15 -8.42
CA THR A 51 -12.68 -2.48 -7.02
C THR A 51 -11.21 -2.19 -6.71
N THR A 52 -10.88 -0.93 -6.44
CA THR A 52 -9.52 -0.53 -6.02
C THR A 52 -9.22 -1.01 -4.59
N THR A 53 -8.02 -1.53 -4.38
CA THR A 53 -7.38 -1.75 -3.07
C THR A 53 -7.14 -0.39 -2.39
N LEU A 54 -7.93 -0.06 -1.38
CA LEU A 54 -7.81 1.19 -0.64
C LEU A 54 -7.31 0.87 0.77
N PRO A 55 -6.14 1.37 1.20
CA PRO A 55 -5.75 1.29 2.60
C PRO A 55 -6.86 1.86 3.47
N GLN A 56 -7.33 1.01 4.38
CA GLN A 56 -8.34 1.35 5.37
C GLN A 56 -7.67 1.34 6.73
N PHE A 57 -7.94 2.38 7.50
CA PHE A 57 -7.45 2.53 8.86
C PHE A 57 -8.61 2.37 9.81
N PHE A 58 -8.42 1.56 10.84
CA PHE A 58 -9.42 1.29 11.87
C PHE A 58 -8.91 1.74 13.23
N ASP A 59 -9.76 2.40 14.02
CA ASP A 59 -9.47 2.72 15.42
C ASP A 59 -9.44 1.45 16.30
N PRO A 60 -8.96 1.53 17.56
CA PRO A 60 -8.91 0.39 18.48
C PRO A 60 -10.27 -0.30 18.72
N GLU A 61 -11.37 0.42 18.57
CA GLU A 61 -12.74 -0.10 18.67
C GLU A 61 -13.17 -0.88 17.40
N GLY A 62 -12.41 -0.75 16.32
CA GLY A 62 -12.62 -1.42 15.02
C GLY A 62 -13.49 -0.61 14.05
N LYS A 63 -13.70 0.68 14.28
CA LYS A 63 -14.38 1.59 13.37
C LYS A 63 -13.39 2.17 12.36
N MET A 64 -13.80 2.23 11.10
CA MET A 64 -12.98 2.81 10.03
C MET A 64 -12.87 4.33 10.21
N ILE A 65 -11.65 4.81 10.36
CA ILE A 65 -11.33 6.24 10.57
C ILE A 65 -10.74 6.91 9.33
N ALA A 66 -10.15 6.14 8.41
CA ALA A 66 -9.70 6.67 7.13
C ALA A 66 -9.73 5.62 6.03
N LYS A 67 -9.91 6.10 4.80
CA LYS A 67 -9.83 5.31 3.57
C LYS A 67 -9.17 6.17 2.50
N HIS A 68 -7.97 5.81 2.10
CA HIS A 68 -7.21 6.58 1.11
C HIS A 68 -7.22 5.89 -0.25
N ARG A 69 -7.41 6.68 -1.31
CA ARG A 69 -7.28 6.24 -2.71
C ARG A 69 -6.04 6.89 -3.30
N LYS A 70 -5.15 6.04 -3.83
CA LYS A 70 -3.89 6.43 -4.46
C LYS A 70 -4.15 7.56 -5.46
N MET A 71 -3.49 8.69 -5.26
CA MET A 71 -3.72 9.89 -6.07
C MET A 71 -2.91 9.81 -7.36
N HIS A 72 -1.68 9.31 -7.28
CA HIS A 72 -0.77 9.19 -8.41
C HIS A 72 -0.61 7.72 -8.80
N LEU A 73 -1.24 7.34 -9.92
CA LEU A 73 -1.14 5.99 -10.44
C LEU A 73 0.26 5.72 -11.02
N PHE A 74 0.69 4.47 -10.88
CA PHE A 74 2.00 4.01 -11.34
C PHE A 74 1.92 3.63 -12.81
N ASP A 75 2.12 4.61 -13.68
CA ASP A 75 2.26 4.42 -15.12
C ASP A 75 3.73 4.63 -15.49
N ILE A 76 4.48 3.52 -15.61
CA ILE A 76 5.87 3.55 -16.03
C ILE A 76 6.09 2.66 -17.25
N ASP A 77 6.89 3.17 -18.17
CA ASP A 77 7.44 2.42 -19.30
C ASP A 77 8.95 2.69 -19.35
N ILE A 78 9.73 1.76 -18.81
CA ILE A 78 11.19 1.79 -18.87
C ILE A 78 11.60 0.75 -19.93
N PRO A 79 12.02 1.19 -21.14
CA PRO A 79 12.36 0.29 -22.23
C PRO A 79 13.37 -0.79 -21.80
N GLY A 80 13.01 -2.05 -22.04
CA GLY A 80 13.85 -3.21 -21.73
C GLY A 80 13.96 -3.59 -20.24
N LYS A 81 13.30 -2.87 -19.31
CA LYS A 81 13.32 -3.21 -17.88
C LYS A 81 11.93 -3.54 -17.33
N ILE A 82 11.00 -2.57 -17.40
CA ILE A 82 9.68 -2.75 -16.80
C ILE A 82 8.65 -1.87 -17.50
N LYS A 83 7.50 -2.46 -17.80
CA LYS A 83 6.30 -1.75 -18.24
C LYS A 83 5.18 -2.09 -17.27
N PHE A 84 4.62 -1.07 -16.61
CA PHE A 84 3.51 -1.22 -15.69
C PHE A 84 2.59 -0.02 -15.84
N LYS A 85 1.32 -0.26 -16.19
CA LYS A 85 0.35 0.81 -16.41
C LYS A 85 -0.88 0.57 -15.55
N GLU A 86 -0.86 1.14 -14.36
CA GLU A 86 -1.91 0.98 -13.35
C GLU A 86 -3.23 1.65 -13.78
N SER A 87 -3.16 2.70 -14.60
CA SER A 87 -4.33 3.41 -15.13
C SER A 87 -5.23 2.61 -16.07
N GLU A 88 -4.78 1.46 -16.58
CA GLU A 88 -5.63 0.56 -17.37
C GLU A 88 -6.68 -0.15 -16.53
N VAL A 89 -6.48 -0.22 -15.20
CA VAL A 89 -7.34 -0.97 -14.29
C VAL A 89 -7.88 -0.11 -13.15
N LEU A 90 -7.19 0.99 -12.78
CA LEU A 90 -7.51 1.82 -11.62
C LEU A 90 -7.84 3.27 -11.98
N HIS A 91 -8.68 3.90 -11.14
CA HIS A 91 -8.94 5.34 -11.17
C HIS A 91 -8.24 6.03 -10.00
N PRO A 92 -7.62 7.21 -10.22
CA PRO A 92 -6.94 7.94 -9.16
C PRO A 92 -7.91 8.48 -8.11
N GLY A 93 -7.39 8.73 -6.91
CA GLY A 93 -8.06 9.47 -5.86
C GLY A 93 -7.93 10.98 -6.06
N SER A 94 -8.84 11.75 -5.46
CA SER A 94 -8.88 13.21 -5.55
C SER A 94 -8.89 13.93 -4.20
N LYS A 95 -8.62 13.19 -3.10
CA LYS A 95 -8.68 13.73 -1.74
C LYS A 95 -7.43 13.41 -0.95
N PHE A 96 -6.84 14.42 -0.33
CA PHE A 96 -5.88 14.25 0.75
C PHE A 96 -6.55 13.55 1.91
N THR A 97 -5.92 12.51 2.45
CA THR A 97 -6.50 11.71 3.53
C THR A 97 -5.63 11.79 4.76
N THR A 98 -6.24 12.28 5.84
CA THR A 98 -5.62 12.38 7.17
C THR A 98 -6.54 11.78 8.21
N PHE A 99 -5.97 11.34 9.33
CA PHE A 99 -6.74 10.99 10.53
C PHE A 99 -5.97 11.41 11.79
N GLU A 100 -6.70 11.56 12.89
CA GLU A 100 -6.13 11.90 14.18
C GLU A 100 -5.80 10.64 14.97
N THR A 101 -4.71 10.69 15.73
CA THR A 101 -4.37 9.73 16.77
C THR A 101 -4.19 10.47 18.09
N PRO A 102 -4.15 9.78 19.24
CA PRO A 102 -3.81 10.42 20.53
C PRO A 102 -2.44 11.13 20.54
N PHE A 103 -1.56 10.84 19.57
CA PHE A 103 -0.20 11.38 19.52
C PHE A 103 -0.05 12.51 18.49
N CYS A 104 -0.62 12.33 17.29
CA CYS A 104 -0.54 13.31 16.23
C CYS A 104 -1.54 13.05 15.08
N LYS A 105 -1.68 14.05 14.21
CA LYS A 105 -2.33 13.90 12.91
C LYS A 105 -1.42 13.14 11.94
N VAL A 106 -1.98 12.14 11.26
CA VAL A 106 -1.29 11.28 10.31
C VAL A 106 -1.81 11.52 8.91
N GLY A 107 -0.90 11.69 7.95
CA GLY A 107 -1.19 11.74 6.51
C GLY A 107 -0.97 10.38 5.84
N ILE A 108 -1.71 10.09 4.77
CA ILE A 108 -1.62 8.82 4.04
C ILE A 108 -1.26 9.07 2.58
N GLY A 109 -0.25 8.38 2.08
CA GLY A 109 0.01 8.24 0.64
C GLY A 109 0.26 6.78 0.29
N ILE A 110 0.21 6.38 -0.98
CA ILE A 110 0.48 5.00 -1.40
C ILE A 110 1.60 4.98 -2.44
N CYS A 111 2.68 4.26 -2.11
CA CYS A 111 3.79 3.91 -3.01
C CYS A 111 4.26 5.08 -3.90
N TYR A 112 3.72 5.18 -5.12
CA TYR A 112 4.08 6.19 -6.11
C TYR A 112 3.75 7.62 -5.69
N ASP A 113 2.76 7.81 -4.82
CA ASP A 113 2.46 9.10 -4.18
C ASP A 113 3.68 9.70 -3.48
N MET A 114 4.61 8.86 -2.99
CA MET A 114 5.83 9.30 -2.33
C MET A 114 6.75 10.10 -3.28
N ARG A 115 6.64 9.92 -4.60
CA ARG A 115 7.44 10.66 -5.58
C ARG A 115 7.02 12.12 -5.71
N PHE A 116 5.80 12.48 -5.33
CA PHE A 116 5.26 13.83 -5.45
C PHE A 116 5.46 14.58 -4.14
N ALA A 117 6.44 15.49 -4.10
CA ALA A 117 6.84 16.19 -2.88
C ALA A 117 5.73 17.09 -2.33
N GLU A 118 4.89 17.62 -3.22
CA GLU A 118 3.75 18.48 -2.93
C GLU A 118 2.78 17.80 -1.97
N LEU A 119 2.59 16.48 -2.08
CA LEU A 119 1.71 15.74 -1.17
C LEU A 119 2.21 15.83 0.27
N ALA A 120 3.52 15.66 0.50
CA ALA A 120 4.11 15.77 1.84
C ALA A 120 4.05 17.20 2.37
N GLN A 121 4.29 18.20 1.51
CA GLN A 121 4.18 19.62 1.88
C GLN A 121 2.76 19.98 2.29
N ILE A 122 1.76 19.48 1.56
CA ILE A 122 0.34 19.68 1.89
C ILE A 122 0.03 19.02 3.24
N TYR A 123 0.48 17.78 3.48
CA TYR A 123 0.26 17.12 4.78
C TYR A 123 0.92 17.87 5.94
N LYS A 124 2.13 18.40 5.77
CA LYS A 124 2.77 19.29 6.74
C LYS A 124 1.90 20.52 7.02
N ASN A 125 1.37 21.17 5.99
CA ASN A 125 0.52 22.36 6.14
C ASN A 125 -0.84 22.05 6.76
N LEU A 126 -1.35 20.82 6.59
CA LEU A 126 -2.54 20.32 7.29
C LEU A 126 -2.27 19.95 8.76
N GLY A 127 -1.02 20.08 9.23
CA GLY A 127 -0.62 19.82 10.61
C GLY A 127 -0.28 18.37 10.91
N CYS A 128 -0.05 17.53 9.89
CA CYS A 128 0.44 16.18 10.10
C CYS A 128 1.83 16.20 10.76
N LYS A 129 2.15 15.18 11.57
CA LYS A 129 3.49 14.94 12.12
C LYS A 129 4.10 13.62 11.66
N LEU A 130 3.28 12.76 11.07
CA LEU A 130 3.66 11.48 10.48
C LEU A 130 2.97 11.34 9.13
N ILE A 131 3.70 10.84 8.13
CA ILE A 131 3.10 10.32 6.90
C ILE A 131 3.39 8.83 6.81
N VAL A 132 2.35 8.04 6.54
CA VAL A 132 2.47 6.61 6.28
C VAL A 132 2.32 6.34 4.78
N TYR A 133 3.30 5.68 4.19
CA TYR A 133 3.32 5.22 2.81
C TYR A 133 3.34 3.70 2.72
N PRO A 134 2.18 3.03 2.68
CA PRO A 134 2.12 1.64 2.29
C PRO A 134 2.52 1.55 0.81
N GLY A 135 3.45 0.67 0.47
CA GLY A 135 3.90 0.57 -0.91
C GLY A 135 4.89 -0.55 -1.17
N ALA A 136 4.90 -1.03 -2.40
CA ALA A 136 5.86 -2.01 -2.88
C ALA A 136 6.63 -1.36 -4.04
N PHE A 137 7.89 -1.01 -3.82
CA PHE A 137 8.82 -0.68 -4.91
C PHE A 137 9.38 -2.00 -5.46
N ASN A 138 9.82 -2.02 -6.71
CA ASN A 138 10.49 -3.19 -7.28
C ASN A 138 11.99 -3.14 -7.00
N MET A 139 12.72 -4.20 -7.35
CA MET A 139 14.16 -4.30 -7.12
C MET A 139 14.96 -3.14 -7.73
N THR A 140 14.61 -2.67 -8.93
CA THR A 140 15.34 -1.57 -9.60
C THR A 140 15.08 -0.21 -8.96
N THR A 141 13.81 0.14 -8.74
CA THR A 141 13.43 1.45 -8.21
C THR A 141 13.57 1.54 -6.70
N GLY A 142 13.47 0.41 -6.01
CA GLY A 142 13.65 0.28 -4.57
C GLY A 142 15.08 0.61 -4.18
N GLU A 143 16.04 -0.07 -4.79
CA GLU A 143 17.47 0.17 -4.57
C GLU A 143 17.86 1.63 -4.82
N ALA A 144 17.41 2.22 -5.94
CA ALA A 144 17.81 3.57 -6.32
C ALA A 144 17.08 4.69 -5.55
N HIS A 145 15.82 4.49 -5.16
CA HIS A 145 14.95 5.60 -4.74
C HIS A 145 14.25 5.42 -3.40
N TRP A 146 14.10 4.19 -2.89
CA TRP A 146 13.25 3.96 -1.72
C TRP A 146 13.70 4.76 -0.51
N GLU A 147 14.99 4.68 -0.15
CA GLU A 147 15.56 5.39 0.99
C GLU A 147 15.73 6.90 0.72
N ALA A 148 16.21 7.27 -0.47
CA ALA A 148 16.45 8.66 -0.81
C ALA A 148 15.17 9.50 -0.74
N ILE A 149 14.06 8.98 -1.29
CA ILE A 149 12.80 9.73 -1.32
C ILE A 149 12.22 9.86 0.09
N GLN A 150 12.13 8.77 0.86
CA GLN A 150 11.55 8.83 2.22
C GLN A 150 12.30 9.82 3.12
N ARG A 151 13.65 9.84 3.04
CA ARG A 151 14.49 10.77 3.79
C ARG A 151 14.27 12.21 3.34
N GLY A 152 14.18 12.45 2.02
CA GLY A 152 13.80 13.76 1.50
C GLY A 152 12.45 14.23 2.01
N ARG A 153 11.41 13.38 1.98
CA ARG A 153 10.08 13.74 2.52
C ARG A 153 10.12 14.06 4.02
N ALA A 154 10.90 13.31 4.79
CA ALA A 154 11.01 13.50 6.23
C ALA A 154 11.73 14.80 6.58
N ILE A 155 12.93 15.01 6.02
CA ILE A 155 13.81 16.14 6.31
C ILE A 155 13.21 17.45 5.81
N ASP A 156 12.75 17.50 4.55
CA ASP A 156 12.23 18.74 3.94
C ASP A 156 10.99 19.28 4.66
N ASN A 157 10.19 18.38 5.23
CA ASN A 157 8.91 18.73 5.84
C ASN A 157 8.93 18.68 7.38
N GLN A 158 10.05 18.26 7.98
CA GLN A 158 10.17 18.04 9.42
C GLN A 158 9.08 17.09 9.96
N LEU A 159 8.90 15.96 9.28
CA LEU A 159 7.90 14.94 9.57
C LEU A 159 8.56 13.58 9.82
N TYR A 160 7.94 12.75 10.65
CA TYR A 160 8.20 11.32 10.57
C TYR A 160 7.64 10.75 9.27
N VAL A 161 8.36 9.82 8.65
CA VAL A 161 7.89 9.10 7.46
C VAL A 161 8.01 7.62 7.73
N ALA A 162 6.89 6.90 7.66
CA ALA A 162 6.85 5.45 7.79
C ALA A 162 6.49 4.81 6.45
N THR A 163 7.31 3.88 5.97
CA THR A 163 7.05 3.10 4.77
C THR A 163 6.77 1.65 5.16
N VAL A 164 5.71 1.08 4.59
CA VAL A 164 5.27 -0.29 4.89
C VAL A 164 5.21 -1.09 3.59
N SER A 165 6.21 -1.94 3.38
CA SER A 165 6.31 -2.81 2.21
C SER A 165 5.94 -4.25 2.55
N PRO A 166 5.33 -4.99 1.60
CA PRO A 166 5.32 -6.44 1.65
C PRO A 166 6.74 -7.00 1.78
N ALA A 167 6.84 -8.19 2.39
CA ALA A 167 8.06 -8.97 2.35
C ALA A 167 8.40 -9.36 0.90
N ARG A 168 9.69 -9.53 0.63
CA ARG A 168 10.17 -9.96 -0.67
C ARG A 168 9.77 -11.42 -0.90
N ASP A 169 9.11 -11.66 -2.02
CA ASP A 169 8.80 -12.99 -2.54
C ASP A 169 9.40 -13.09 -3.94
N VAL A 170 10.33 -14.03 -4.13
CA VAL A 170 11.07 -14.20 -5.40
C VAL A 170 10.27 -14.98 -6.44
N ASP A 171 9.22 -15.69 -6.01
CA ASP A 171 8.34 -16.45 -6.88
C ASP A 171 7.13 -15.61 -7.35
N ALA A 172 6.95 -14.41 -6.79
CA ALA A 172 5.90 -13.48 -7.17
C ALA A 172 6.16 -12.82 -8.53
N THR A 173 5.09 -12.53 -9.27
CA THR A 173 5.16 -11.78 -10.52
C THR A 173 5.66 -10.34 -10.35
N TYR A 174 5.54 -9.79 -9.14
CA TYR A 174 6.11 -8.51 -8.75
C TYR A 174 6.96 -8.71 -7.48
N ILE A 175 8.29 -8.69 -7.65
CA ILE A 175 9.23 -8.85 -6.55
C ILE A 175 9.38 -7.52 -5.81
N ALA A 176 8.79 -7.43 -4.63
CA ALA A 176 8.88 -6.25 -3.78
C ALA A 176 10.30 -6.05 -3.21
N TRP A 177 10.74 -4.80 -3.19
CA TRP A 177 12.00 -4.38 -2.57
C TRP A 177 12.01 -4.74 -1.09
N GLY A 178 10.91 -4.52 -0.37
CA GLY A 178 10.86 -4.69 1.08
C GLY A 178 11.35 -3.42 1.78
N HIS A 179 12.20 -3.60 2.79
CA HIS A 179 12.82 -2.51 3.53
C HIS A 179 11.81 -1.51 4.13
N SER A 180 10.73 -2.01 4.75
CA SER A 180 9.85 -1.18 5.58
C SER A 180 10.70 -0.39 6.58
N THR A 181 10.52 0.93 6.62
CA THR A 181 11.42 1.85 7.35
C THR A 181 10.62 2.94 8.05
N ILE A 182 11.11 3.41 9.19
CA ILE A 182 10.68 4.67 9.80
C ILE A 182 11.84 5.66 9.77
N VAL A 183 11.59 6.85 9.25
CA VAL A 183 12.55 7.96 9.17
C VAL A 183 12.10 9.05 10.11
N SER A 184 13.06 9.60 10.86
CA SER A 184 12.84 10.72 11.76
C SER A 184 12.78 12.05 10.99
N PRO A 185 12.31 13.16 11.61
CA PRO A 185 12.39 14.49 11.03
C PRO A 185 13.82 15.00 10.70
N TRP A 186 14.85 14.23 11.05
CA TRP A 186 16.28 14.46 10.84
C TRP A 186 16.95 13.19 10.29
#